data_AF-A0A7Z9WJH0-F1
#
_entry.id   AF-A0A7Z9WJH0-F1
#
_cell.length_a   1.000
_cell.length_b   1.000
_cell.length_c   1.000
_cell.angle_alpha   90.00
_cell.angle_beta   90.00
_cell.angle_gamma   90.00
#
_symmetry.space_group_name_H-M   'P 1'
#
loop_
_entity.id
_entity.type
_entity.pdbx_description
1 polymer ?
#
loop_
_entity_poly.entity_id
_entity_poly.type
_entity_poly.pdbx_seq_one_letter_code
_entity_poly.pdbx_strand_id
1 'polypeptide(L)'
;GAERLVEVADIAGALSLEALHGTLRAFDERIHLARPHPCQIECAAHIRRLIEGSQFTRPDDSLHVQDAYTLRCIPQVHGAARDAVRYARRIVEIELNAATDNPLIFFEEDGRAVCLSGGNFHGEPVALAMDYLALALTELGNISERRLARLVDEASNEGVLPAFLTKHGGLHSGFMVAQYTAAALASENKVLSHPASADTIPTSANAEDHVSMGCTAARQAWEVLKNVEAILAIELLAAAQGVDFRRERMGGNPRLGKGTAAAYALIRRHVPFLERDAVMYPHIEAVRRLVESGELLRTVIETGA
;
A
#
# COMPACT_ATOMS: atom_id res chain seq x y z
N GLY A 1 -3.24 -3.35 -10.45
CA GLY A 1 -3.19 -2.17 -9.56
C GLY A 1 -2.86 -2.58 -8.14
N ALA A 2 -3.81 -3.19 -7.43
CA ALA A 2 -3.66 -3.54 -6.01
C ALA A 2 -2.47 -4.48 -5.71
N GLU A 3 -2.24 -5.50 -6.54
CA GLU A 3 -1.05 -6.38 -6.43
C GLU A 3 0.27 -5.62 -6.44
N ARG A 4 0.37 -4.58 -7.27
CA ARG A 4 1.54 -3.72 -7.31
C ARG A 4 1.65 -2.85 -6.06
N LEU A 5 0.52 -2.32 -5.56
CA LEU A 5 0.52 -1.45 -4.38
C LEU A 5 0.95 -2.16 -3.11
N VAL A 6 0.60 -3.44 -2.91
CA VAL A 6 1.06 -4.18 -1.72
C VAL A 6 2.58 -4.40 -1.74
N GLU A 7 3.18 -4.61 -2.92
CA GLU A 7 4.65 -4.69 -3.06
C GLU A 7 5.33 -3.32 -2.88
N VAL A 8 4.73 -2.26 -3.43
CA VAL A 8 5.22 -0.89 -3.25
C VAL A 8 5.10 -0.43 -1.80
N ALA A 9 4.07 -0.88 -1.08
CA ALA A 9 3.92 -0.61 0.35
C ALA A 9 5.03 -1.25 1.17
N ASP A 10 5.49 -2.46 0.83
CA ASP A 10 6.66 -3.08 1.46
C ASP A 10 7.92 -2.24 1.20
N ILE A 11 8.13 -1.77 -0.04
CA ILE A 11 9.26 -0.89 -0.40
C ILE A 11 9.20 0.43 0.38
N ALA A 12 8.04 1.08 0.44
CA ALA A 12 7.84 2.32 1.18
C ALA A 12 8.08 2.13 2.67
N GLY A 13 7.50 1.08 3.26
CA GLY A 13 7.67 0.73 4.67
C GLY A 13 9.13 0.42 5.02
N ALA A 14 9.85 -0.29 4.15
CA ALA A 14 11.28 -0.59 4.32
C ALA A 14 12.15 0.68 4.27
N LEU A 15 11.91 1.57 3.30
CA LEU A 15 12.64 2.83 3.19
C LEU A 15 12.35 3.76 4.37
N SER A 16 11.09 3.81 4.82
CA SER A 16 10.67 4.54 6.02
C SER A 16 11.31 3.96 7.29
N LEU A 17 11.42 2.62 7.40
CA LEU A 17 12.10 1.96 8.51
C LEU A 17 13.57 2.39 8.59
N GLU A 18 14.27 2.45 7.46
CA GLU A 18 15.65 2.95 7.43
C GLU A 18 15.76 4.43 7.78
N ALA A 19 14.91 5.28 7.18
CA ALA A 19 14.88 6.71 7.46
C ALA A 19 14.65 7.01 8.96
N LEU A 20 13.76 6.25 9.60
CA LEU A 20 13.36 6.39 11.01
C LEU A 20 14.26 5.63 12.00
N HIS A 21 15.35 5.02 11.53
CA HIS A 21 16.25 4.23 12.39
C HIS A 21 15.50 3.09 13.11
N GLY A 22 14.63 2.39 12.40
CA GLY A 22 13.84 1.28 12.94
C GLY A 22 14.66 0.01 13.18
N THR A 23 14.12 -0.89 13.98
CA THR A 23 14.75 -2.18 14.34
C THR A 23 14.30 -3.32 13.43
N LEU A 24 15.19 -4.29 13.20
CA LEU A 24 14.89 -5.49 12.41
C LEU A 24 14.20 -6.59 13.21
N ARG A 25 14.18 -6.48 14.53
CA ARG A 25 13.66 -7.52 15.42
C ARG A 25 12.20 -7.84 15.16
N ALA A 26 11.42 -6.85 14.74
CA ALA A 26 10.00 -7.02 14.40
C ALA A 26 9.76 -7.92 13.19
N PHE A 27 10.80 -8.13 12.36
CA PHE A 27 10.76 -8.91 11.13
C PHE A 27 11.44 -10.26 11.27
N ASP A 28 11.83 -10.68 12.48
CA ASP A 28 12.43 -12.00 12.72
C ASP A 28 11.45 -13.11 12.30
N GLU A 29 11.93 -14.05 11.49
CA GLU A 29 11.12 -15.13 10.93
C GLU A 29 10.34 -15.90 12.00
N ARG A 30 10.93 -16.12 13.18
CA ARG A 30 10.31 -16.89 14.27
C ARG A 30 9.02 -16.23 14.76
N ILE A 31 8.94 -14.90 14.77
CA ILE A 31 7.72 -14.17 15.15
C ILE A 31 6.59 -14.51 14.17
N HIS A 32 6.90 -14.57 12.88
CA HIS A 32 5.91 -14.79 11.84
C HIS A 32 5.55 -16.27 11.66
N LEU A 33 6.47 -17.19 11.94
CA LEU A 33 6.16 -18.62 12.03
C LEU A 33 5.30 -18.95 13.26
N ALA A 34 5.44 -18.21 14.36
CA ALA A 34 4.58 -18.37 15.54
C ALA A 34 3.12 -17.94 15.30
N ARG A 35 2.87 -17.10 14.29
CA ARG A 35 1.52 -16.72 13.83
C ARG A 35 1.44 -16.86 12.30
N PRO A 36 1.21 -18.09 11.78
CA PRO A 36 1.60 -18.47 10.43
C PRO A 36 0.58 -18.08 9.34
N HIS A 37 0.19 -16.79 9.30
CA HIS A 37 -0.51 -16.25 8.14
C HIS A 37 0.49 -16.17 6.95
N PRO A 38 0.24 -16.82 5.80
CA PRO A 38 1.21 -16.90 4.71
C PRO A 38 1.67 -15.53 4.21
N CYS A 39 0.73 -14.62 3.93
CA CYS A 39 1.07 -13.28 3.46
C CYS A 39 1.84 -12.43 4.48
N GLN A 40 1.64 -12.68 5.78
CA GLN A 40 2.41 -12.05 6.86
C GLN A 40 3.87 -12.55 6.85
N ILE A 41 4.07 -13.87 6.73
CA ILE A 41 5.41 -14.48 6.63
C ILE A 41 6.13 -13.94 5.39
N GLU A 42 5.45 -13.91 4.25
CA GLU A 42 5.99 -13.40 2.99
C GLU A 42 6.37 -11.93 3.08
N CYS A 43 5.52 -11.07 3.67
CA CYS A 43 5.83 -9.65 3.87
C CYS A 43 7.07 -9.48 4.74
N ALA A 44 7.15 -10.19 5.88
CA ALA A 44 8.33 -10.11 6.73
C ALA A 44 9.61 -10.54 6.00
N ALA A 45 9.54 -11.62 5.23
CA ALA A 45 10.66 -12.10 4.43
C ALA A 45 11.06 -11.08 3.35
N HIS A 46 10.08 -10.45 2.70
CA HIS A 46 10.32 -9.42 1.70
C HIS A 46 10.99 -8.19 2.30
N ILE A 47 10.48 -7.67 3.43
CA ILE A 47 11.14 -6.57 4.14
C ILE A 47 12.59 -6.93 4.44
N ARG A 48 12.88 -8.10 5.06
CA ARG A 48 14.25 -8.53 5.35
C ARG A 48 15.18 -8.50 4.12
N ARG A 49 14.69 -8.87 2.94
CA ARG A 49 15.48 -8.80 1.69
C ARG A 49 15.68 -7.37 1.19
N LEU A 50 14.65 -6.53 1.26
CA LEU A 50 14.73 -5.12 0.84
C LEU A 50 15.80 -4.34 1.61
N ILE A 51 15.91 -4.59 2.92
CA ILE A 51 16.84 -3.91 3.82
C ILE A 51 18.18 -4.65 4.04
N GLU A 52 18.44 -5.73 3.30
CA GLU A 52 19.66 -6.52 3.43
C GLU A 52 20.91 -5.64 3.22
N GLY A 53 21.84 -5.68 4.18
CA GLY A 53 23.09 -4.90 4.14
C GLY A 53 22.98 -3.45 4.59
N SER A 54 21.81 -3.02 5.06
CA SER A 54 21.57 -1.66 5.56
C SER A 54 22.42 -1.31 6.77
N GLN A 55 22.95 -0.09 6.78
CA GLN A 55 23.59 0.55 7.93
C GLN A 55 22.70 1.62 8.58
N PHE A 56 21.48 1.83 8.07
CA PHE A 56 20.54 2.84 8.58
C PHE A 56 19.64 2.33 9.71
N THR A 57 19.50 1.00 9.82
CA THR A 57 18.66 0.34 10.81
C THR A 57 19.31 0.39 12.19
N ARG A 58 18.49 0.30 13.24
CA ARG A 58 18.97 0.33 14.61
C ARG A 58 19.60 -1.02 14.97
N PRO A 59 20.85 -1.03 15.48
CA PRO A 59 21.45 -2.25 16.01
C PRO A 59 20.66 -2.74 17.23
N ASP A 60 20.95 -3.95 17.69
CA ASP A 60 20.32 -4.46 18.91
C ASP A 60 20.63 -3.54 20.10
N ASP A 61 19.57 -2.96 20.66
CA ASP A 61 19.61 -2.09 21.82
C ASP A 61 18.61 -2.60 22.87
N SER A 62 19.13 -2.95 24.05
CA SER A 62 18.32 -3.44 25.17
C SER A 62 17.43 -2.37 25.81
N LEU A 63 17.75 -1.09 25.61
CA LEU A 63 16.97 0.04 26.13
C LEU A 63 15.88 0.47 25.14
N HIS A 64 16.09 0.28 23.83
CA HIS A 64 15.15 0.68 22.77
C HIS A 64 14.70 -0.51 21.90
N VAL A 65 14.05 -1.46 22.56
CA VAL A 65 13.70 -2.78 22.00
C VAL A 65 12.62 -2.72 20.92
N GLN A 66 11.69 -1.76 20.99
CA GLN A 66 10.48 -1.76 20.18
C GLN A 66 10.33 -0.47 19.39
N ASP A 67 9.92 -0.59 18.13
CA ASP A 67 9.36 0.52 17.38
C ASP A 67 7.85 0.65 17.63
N ALA A 68 7.31 1.81 17.27
CA ALA A 68 5.88 2.03 17.14
C ALA A 68 5.25 1.08 16.11
N TYR A 69 3.95 0.85 16.24
CA TYR A 69 3.21 -0.13 15.42
C TYR A 69 3.25 0.15 13.93
N THR A 70 3.37 1.41 13.52
CA THR A 70 3.45 1.79 12.10
C THR A 70 4.66 1.18 11.39
N LEU A 71 5.73 0.90 12.13
CA LEU A 71 6.93 0.21 11.66
C LEU A 71 6.90 -1.28 12.04
N ARG A 72 6.59 -1.57 13.31
CA ARG A 72 6.65 -2.93 13.86
C ARG A 72 5.58 -3.87 13.31
N CYS A 73 4.41 -3.34 12.96
CA CYS A 73 3.28 -4.14 12.51
C CYS A 73 3.15 -4.21 10.97
N ILE A 74 4.19 -3.79 10.23
CA ILE A 74 4.21 -3.86 8.76
C ILE A 74 3.81 -5.25 8.26
N PRO A 75 4.41 -6.38 8.72
CA PRO A 75 4.07 -7.69 8.21
C PRO A 75 2.61 -8.09 8.45
N GLN A 76 2.07 -7.73 9.60
CA GLN A 76 0.71 -8.08 10.02
C GLN A 76 -0.31 -7.32 9.16
N VAL A 77 -0.11 -6.03 8.93
CA VAL A 77 -1.05 -5.17 8.20
C VAL A 77 -0.90 -5.37 6.69
N HIS A 78 0.32 -5.33 6.16
CA HIS A 78 0.55 -5.53 4.72
C HIS A 78 0.22 -6.97 4.30
N GLY A 79 0.51 -7.95 5.16
CA GLY A 79 0.11 -9.34 4.94
C GLY A 79 -1.40 -9.50 4.82
N ALA A 80 -2.18 -8.89 5.72
CA ALA A 80 -3.64 -8.91 5.65
C ALA A 80 -4.18 -8.23 4.38
N ALA A 81 -3.57 -7.12 3.95
CA ALA A 81 -3.92 -6.47 2.69
C ALA A 81 -3.63 -7.37 1.47
N ARG A 82 -2.49 -8.06 1.48
CA ARG A 82 -2.12 -9.03 0.43
C ARG A 82 -3.08 -10.22 0.38
N ASP A 83 -3.58 -10.71 1.52
CA ASP A 83 -4.63 -11.74 1.57
C ASP A 83 -5.92 -11.27 0.86
N ALA A 84 -6.36 -10.04 1.12
CA ALA A 84 -7.54 -9.47 0.47
C ALA A 84 -7.34 -9.31 -1.06
N VAL A 85 -6.16 -8.90 -1.50
CA VAL A 85 -5.81 -8.82 -2.92
C VAL A 85 -5.85 -10.20 -3.58
N ARG A 86 -5.30 -11.24 -2.93
CA ARG A 86 -5.36 -12.63 -3.43
C ARG A 86 -6.79 -13.16 -3.52
N TYR A 87 -7.62 -12.84 -2.52
CA TYR A 87 -9.04 -13.19 -2.55
C TYR A 87 -9.75 -12.52 -3.73
N ALA A 88 -9.61 -11.21 -3.89
CA ALA A 88 -10.22 -10.46 -4.98
C ALA A 88 -9.76 -10.96 -6.35
N ARG A 89 -8.45 -11.23 -6.53
CA ARG A 89 -7.90 -11.84 -7.74
C ARG A 89 -8.62 -13.14 -8.08
N ARG A 90 -8.70 -14.06 -7.12
CA ARG A 90 -9.34 -15.38 -7.33
C ARG A 90 -10.79 -15.24 -7.77
N ILE A 91 -11.56 -14.35 -7.14
CA ILE A 91 -12.97 -14.12 -7.50
C ILE A 91 -13.09 -13.55 -8.90
N VAL A 92 -12.30 -12.52 -9.24
CA VAL A 92 -12.31 -11.91 -10.57
C VAL A 92 -11.86 -12.90 -11.65
N GLU A 93 -10.86 -13.74 -11.38
CA GLU A 93 -10.41 -14.78 -12.32
C GLU A 93 -11.52 -15.79 -12.62
N ILE A 94 -12.32 -16.18 -11.62
CA ILE A 94 -13.48 -17.06 -11.83
C ILE A 94 -14.53 -16.33 -12.68
N GLU A 95 -14.89 -15.11 -12.32
CA GLU A 95 -15.92 -14.32 -13.00
C GLU A 95 -15.59 -14.07 -14.48
N LEU A 96 -14.32 -13.76 -14.78
CA LEU A 96 -13.84 -13.55 -16.15
C LEU A 96 -14.01 -14.77 -17.05
N ASN A 97 -14.11 -15.97 -16.47
CA ASN A 97 -14.26 -17.23 -17.18
C ASN A 97 -15.65 -17.85 -16.99
N ALA A 98 -16.61 -17.10 -16.43
CA ALA A 98 -17.97 -17.56 -16.18
C ALA A 98 -18.93 -17.17 -17.30
N ALA A 99 -19.96 -17.98 -17.51
CA ALA A 99 -21.11 -17.63 -18.35
C ALA A 99 -22.14 -16.88 -17.49
N THR A 100 -22.06 -15.56 -17.49
CA THR A 100 -22.87 -14.65 -16.65
C THR A 100 -24.13 -14.12 -17.34
N ASP A 101 -24.36 -14.47 -18.61
CA ASP A 101 -25.58 -14.12 -19.33
C ASP A 101 -26.76 -15.04 -18.95
N ASN A 102 -27.97 -14.71 -19.39
CA ASN A 102 -29.17 -15.49 -19.19
C ASN A 102 -30.21 -15.29 -20.31
N PRO A 103 -30.87 -16.34 -20.82
CA PRO A 103 -30.76 -17.75 -20.40
C PRO A 103 -29.52 -18.45 -20.96
N LEU A 104 -29.13 -19.55 -20.34
CA LEU A 104 -28.05 -20.40 -20.81
C LEU A 104 -28.60 -21.58 -21.62
N ILE A 105 -27.90 -21.91 -22.71
CA ILE A 105 -28.27 -23.01 -23.60
C ILE A 105 -27.29 -24.16 -23.36
N PHE A 106 -27.82 -25.33 -23.01
CA PHE A 106 -27.07 -26.57 -22.83
C PHE A 106 -27.49 -27.58 -23.88
N PHE A 107 -26.57 -28.40 -24.36
CA PHE A 107 -26.87 -29.50 -25.25
C PHE A 107 -26.77 -30.81 -24.48
N GLU A 108 -27.87 -31.58 -24.50
CA GLU A 108 -27.90 -32.94 -23.96
C GLU A 108 -27.09 -33.90 -24.84
N GLU A 109 -26.81 -35.11 -24.36
CA GLU A 109 -26.05 -36.12 -25.10
C GLU A 109 -26.68 -36.50 -26.45
N ASP A 110 -28.00 -36.37 -26.59
CA ASP A 110 -28.75 -36.63 -27.83
C ASP A 110 -28.75 -35.45 -28.81
N GLY A 111 -28.04 -34.35 -28.48
CA GLY A 111 -27.95 -33.13 -29.30
C GLY A 111 -29.13 -32.17 -29.14
N ARG A 112 -30.10 -32.47 -28.27
CA ARG A 112 -31.21 -31.56 -27.98
C ARG A 112 -30.72 -30.37 -27.17
N ALA A 113 -31.06 -29.16 -27.61
CA ALA A 113 -30.82 -27.94 -26.86
C ALA A 113 -31.86 -27.76 -25.74
N VAL A 114 -31.39 -27.46 -24.53
CA VAL A 114 -32.20 -27.09 -23.36
C VAL A 114 -31.84 -25.66 -22.99
N CYS A 115 -32.85 -24.80 -22.97
CA CYS A 115 -32.73 -23.40 -22.55
C CYS A 115 -33.10 -23.31 -21.07
N LEU A 116 -32.13 -22.98 -20.22
CA LEU A 116 -32.31 -22.84 -18.77
C LEU A 116 -32.20 -21.36 -18.37
N SER A 117 -33.26 -20.86 -17.72
CA SER A 117 -33.22 -19.56 -17.06
C SER A 117 -32.70 -19.72 -15.64
N GLY A 118 -31.63 -19.00 -15.31
CA GLY A 118 -31.00 -18.93 -13.99
C GLY A 118 -30.70 -17.49 -13.58
N GLY A 119 -29.71 -17.31 -12.70
CA GLY A 119 -29.35 -16.02 -12.11
C GLY A 119 -27.86 -15.69 -12.16
N ASN A 120 -27.11 -16.27 -13.10
CA ASN A 120 -25.65 -16.09 -13.18
C ASN A 120 -25.22 -14.63 -13.46
N PHE A 121 -26.15 -13.75 -13.86
CA PHE A 121 -25.90 -12.31 -14.00
C PHE A 121 -25.77 -11.58 -12.64
N HIS A 122 -26.15 -12.22 -11.54
CA HIS A 122 -26.13 -11.58 -10.22
C HIS A 122 -24.71 -11.51 -9.66
N GLY A 123 -24.06 -10.35 -9.81
CA GLY A 123 -22.64 -10.12 -9.46
C GLY A 123 -22.30 -10.02 -7.97
N GLU A 124 -23.01 -10.73 -7.08
CA GLU A 124 -22.77 -10.71 -5.63
C GLU A 124 -21.34 -11.11 -5.24
N PRO A 125 -20.74 -12.17 -5.84
CA PRO A 125 -19.38 -12.57 -5.49
C PRO A 125 -18.36 -11.45 -5.74
N VAL A 126 -18.51 -10.74 -6.86
CA VAL A 126 -17.63 -9.61 -7.22
C VAL A 126 -17.87 -8.43 -6.29
N ALA A 127 -19.12 -8.12 -5.95
CA ALA A 127 -19.45 -7.01 -5.06
C ALA A 127 -18.76 -7.14 -3.70
N LEU A 128 -18.94 -8.29 -3.04
CA LEU A 128 -18.31 -8.58 -1.74
C LEU A 128 -16.78 -8.56 -1.83
N ALA A 129 -16.21 -9.07 -2.93
CA ALA A 129 -14.77 -9.06 -3.15
C ALA A 129 -14.20 -7.65 -3.31
N MET A 130 -14.91 -6.75 -4.00
CA MET A 130 -14.50 -5.36 -4.17
C MET A 130 -14.61 -4.56 -2.88
N ASP A 131 -15.67 -4.77 -2.08
CA ASP A 131 -15.79 -4.13 -0.76
C ASP A 131 -14.71 -4.57 0.20
N TYR A 132 -14.39 -5.88 0.23
CA TYR A 132 -13.28 -6.37 1.05
C TYR A 132 -11.93 -5.81 0.59
N LEU A 133 -11.71 -5.71 -0.73
CA LEU A 133 -10.52 -5.10 -1.29
C LEU A 133 -10.40 -3.61 -0.91
N ALA A 134 -11.49 -2.85 -1.02
CA ALA A 134 -11.52 -1.43 -0.65
C ALA A 134 -11.14 -1.24 0.83
N LEU A 135 -11.75 -2.02 1.73
CA LEU A 135 -11.42 -1.97 3.16
C LEU A 135 -9.94 -2.27 3.44
N ALA A 136 -9.41 -3.31 2.79
CA ALA A 136 -8.02 -3.72 2.98
C ALA A 136 -7.01 -2.69 2.46
N LEU A 137 -7.28 -2.08 1.30
CA LEU A 137 -6.45 -1.01 0.75
C LEU A 137 -6.51 0.25 1.60
N THR A 138 -7.68 0.56 2.19
CA THR A 138 -7.80 1.67 3.14
C THR A 138 -6.89 1.51 4.35
N GLU A 139 -6.79 0.31 4.92
CA GLU A 139 -5.83 0.05 6.02
C GLU A 139 -4.38 0.15 5.57
N LEU A 140 -4.05 -0.27 4.34
CA LEU A 140 -2.72 -0.09 3.76
C LEU A 140 -2.35 1.40 3.62
N GLY A 141 -3.32 2.22 3.20
CA GLY A 141 -3.20 3.68 3.16
C GLY A 141 -3.04 4.30 4.55
N ASN A 142 -3.84 3.85 5.53
CA ASN A 142 -3.78 4.33 6.90
C ASN A 142 -2.40 4.09 7.53
N ILE A 143 -1.85 2.88 7.41
CA ILE A 143 -0.53 2.60 8.00
C ILE A 143 0.60 3.37 7.29
N SER A 144 0.50 3.56 5.97
CA SER A 144 1.43 4.39 5.18
C SER A 144 1.39 5.85 5.61
N GLU A 145 0.20 6.44 5.73
CA GLU A 145 0.02 7.81 6.20
C GLU A 145 0.53 7.99 7.63
N ARG A 146 0.32 7.01 8.52
CA ARG A 146 0.87 7.07 9.89
C ARG A 146 2.40 6.94 9.93
N ARG A 147 3.03 6.24 8.98
CA ARG A 147 4.51 6.28 8.82
C ARG A 147 4.98 7.64 8.32
N LEU A 148 4.27 8.22 7.34
CA LEU A 148 4.52 9.59 6.89
C LEU A 148 4.41 10.61 8.03
N ALA A 149 3.37 10.52 8.86
CA ALA A 149 3.21 11.38 10.02
C ALA A 149 4.42 11.31 10.98
N ARG A 150 4.99 10.11 11.16
CA ARG A 150 6.20 9.90 11.96
C ARG A 150 7.46 10.47 11.29
N LEU A 151 7.58 10.35 9.97
CA LEU A 151 8.69 10.96 9.22
C LEU A 151 8.74 12.48 9.41
N VAL A 152 7.59 13.14 9.47
CA VAL A 152 7.51 14.61 9.55
C VAL A 152 7.43 15.16 10.98
N ASP A 153 7.16 14.34 11.99
CA ASP A 153 7.07 14.78 13.38
C ASP A 153 8.31 14.38 14.19
N GLU A 154 9.14 15.37 14.51
CA GLU A 154 10.38 15.21 15.29
C GLU A 154 10.15 14.52 16.64
N ALA A 155 9.03 14.83 17.32
CA ALA A 155 8.71 14.20 18.60
C ALA A 155 8.41 12.72 18.43
N SER A 156 7.58 12.36 17.43
CA SER A 156 7.28 10.96 17.12
C SER A 156 8.46 10.17 16.58
N ASN A 157 9.45 10.80 15.95
CA ASN A 157 10.66 10.12 15.48
C ASN A 157 11.85 10.27 16.44
N GLU A 158 11.65 10.75 17.67
CA GLU A 158 12.67 10.83 18.72
C GLU A 158 13.91 11.67 18.32
N GLY A 159 13.70 12.69 17.49
CA GLY A 159 14.76 13.56 17.00
C GLY A 159 15.70 12.88 15.99
N VAL A 160 15.30 11.75 15.40
CA VAL A 160 16.04 11.09 14.32
C VAL A 160 16.05 11.97 13.06
N LEU A 161 14.93 12.65 12.78
CA LEU A 161 14.73 13.54 11.63
C LEU A 161 14.21 14.91 12.10
N PRO A 162 14.57 16.01 11.41
CA PRO A 162 14.05 17.33 11.74
C PRO A 162 12.55 17.43 11.44
N ALA A 163 11.85 18.30 12.17
CA ALA A 163 10.43 18.58 11.94
C ALA A 163 10.17 18.95 10.46
N PHE A 164 9.16 18.30 9.88
CA PHE A 164 8.73 18.43 8.49
C PHE A 164 9.81 18.21 7.43
N LEU A 165 10.91 17.53 7.78
CA LEU A 165 12.00 17.20 6.87
C LEU A 165 12.61 18.44 6.17
N THR A 166 12.85 19.50 6.95
CA THR A 166 13.47 20.74 6.47
C THR A 166 14.63 21.20 7.39
N LYS A 167 15.64 21.85 6.81
CA LYS A 167 16.79 22.41 7.55
C LYS A 167 16.43 23.67 8.34
N HIS A 168 15.46 24.45 7.88
CA HIS A 168 15.12 25.77 8.43
C HIS A 168 13.65 25.85 8.82
N GLY A 169 13.25 25.02 9.78
CA GLY A 169 11.89 25.02 10.33
C GLY A 169 11.47 26.41 10.81
N GLY A 170 10.20 26.76 10.57
CA GLY A 170 9.63 28.08 10.87
C GLY A 170 9.71 29.05 9.68
N LEU A 171 10.80 29.05 8.92
CA LEU A 171 10.88 29.75 7.62
C LEU A 171 10.41 28.85 6.47
N HIS A 172 10.78 27.57 6.55
CA HIS A 172 10.37 26.55 5.59
C HIS A 172 9.40 25.56 6.23
N SER A 173 8.38 25.17 5.47
CA SER A 173 7.36 24.21 5.88
C SER A 173 7.67 22.77 5.43
N GLY A 174 8.60 22.57 4.49
CA GLY A 174 9.01 21.25 4.03
C GLY A 174 7.82 20.38 3.61
N PHE A 175 7.69 19.22 4.25
CA PHE A 175 6.67 18.22 3.94
C PHE A 175 5.33 18.40 4.66
N MET A 176 5.15 19.48 5.43
CA MET A 176 3.94 19.74 6.22
C MET A 176 2.65 19.62 5.39
N VAL A 177 2.57 20.33 4.27
CA VAL A 177 1.34 20.33 3.45
C VAL A 177 1.20 19.04 2.64
N ALA A 178 2.31 18.38 2.27
CA ALA A 178 2.26 17.07 1.64
C ALA A 178 1.64 16.01 2.58
N GLN A 179 1.93 16.11 3.88
CA GLN A 179 1.27 15.27 4.90
C GLN A 179 -0.24 15.55 4.97
N TYR A 180 -0.69 16.80 4.83
CA TYR A 180 -2.12 17.13 4.82
C TYR A 180 -2.85 16.46 3.65
N THR A 181 -2.22 16.43 2.48
CA THR A 181 -2.74 15.70 1.31
C THR A 181 -2.92 14.22 1.62
N ALA A 182 -1.89 13.56 2.16
CA ALA A 182 -1.99 12.14 2.51
C ALA A 182 -3.06 11.88 3.59
N ALA A 183 -3.15 12.74 4.62
CA ALA A 183 -4.15 12.63 5.67
C ALA A 183 -5.58 12.81 5.15
N ALA A 184 -5.81 13.76 4.23
CA ALA A 184 -7.10 13.96 3.59
C ALA A 184 -7.54 12.72 2.79
N LEU A 185 -6.64 12.18 1.96
CA LEU A 185 -6.91 10.98 1.17
C LEU A 185 -7.18 9.74 2.04
N ALA A 186 -6.40 9.56 3.12
CA ALA A 186 -6.61 8.47 4.07
C ALA A 186 -7.95 8.61 4.81
N SER A 187 -8.39 9.85 5.08
CA SER A 187 -9.69 10.10 5.69
C SER A 187 -10.84 9.85 4.71
N GLU A 188 -10.71 10.26 3.45
CA GLU A 188 -11.71 10.05 2.41
C GLU A 188 -11.97 8.55 2.17
N ASN A 189 -10.91 7.75 2.17
CA ASN A 189 -10.99 6.29 2.04
C ASN A 189 -11.88 5.62 3.10
N LYS A 190 -12.01 6.20 4.29
CA LYS A 190 -12.89 5.66 5.35
C LYS A 190 -14.37 5.72 4.96
N VAL A 191 -14.77 6.77 4.26
CA VAL A 191 -16.13 6.92 3.74
C VAL A 191 -16.31 6.02 2.51
N LEU A 192 -15.32 5.99 1.62
CA LEU A 192 -15.36 5.14 0.43
C LEU A 192 -15.40 3.64 0.74
N SER A 193 -14.90 3.22 1.90
CA SER A 193 -14.90 1.81 2.33
C SER A 193 -16.22 1.35 2.96
N HIS A 194 -17.27 2.20 2.97
CA HIS A 194 -18.60 1.74 3.33
C HIS A 194 -19.10 0.74 2.28
N PRO A 195 -19.49 -0.49 2.66
CA PRO A 195 -19.76 -1.55 1.72
C PRO A 195 -20.99 -1.25 0.87
N ALA A 196 -20.83 -1.18 -0.45
CA ALA A 196 -21.96 -1.03 -1.36
C ALA A 196 -22.77 -2.33 -1.48
N SER A 197 -22.12 -3.49 -1.35
CA SER A 197 -22.77 -4.81 -1.45
C SER A 197 -23.71 -5.11 -0.28
N ALA A 198 -23.72 -4.27 0.76
CA ALA A 198 -24.67 -4.38 1.86
C ALA A 198 -26.05 -3.76 1.54
N ASP A 199 -26.18 -3.07 0.40
CA ASP A 199 -27.40 -2.40 -0.03
C ASP A 199 -28.08 -3.13 -1.19
N THR A 200 -29.41 -2.99 -1.26
CA THR A 200 -30.24 -3.47 -2.38
C THR A 200 -31.50 -2.62 -2.47
N ILE A 201 -31.88 -2.20 -3.68
CA ILE A 201 -33.10 -1.44 -3.93
C ILE A 201 -33.86 -2.12 -5.07
N PRO A 202 -35.12 -2.54 -4.85
CA PRO A 202 -35.84 -3.31 -5.84
C PRO A 202 -36.20 -2.48 -7.06
N THR A 203 -36.05 -3.06 -8.25
CA THR A 203 -36.37 -2.45 -9.54
C THR A 203 -37.38 -3.29 -10.32
N SER A 204 -37.80 -2.78 -11.48
CA SER A 204 -38.59 -3.56 -12.45
C SER A 204 -39.87 -4.16 -11.85
N ALA A 205 -40.63 -3.35 -11.09
CA ALA A 205 -41.84 -3.76 -10.37
C ALA A 205 -41.65 -4.99 -9.45
N ASN A 206 -40.51 -5.02 -8.74
CA ASN A 206 -40.05 -6.11 -7.86
C ASN A 206 -39.71 -7.42 -8.60
N ALA A 207 -39.51 -7.40 -9.92
CA ALA A 207 -38.92 -8.55 -10.61
C ALA A 207 -37.42 -8.68 -10.28
N GLU A 208 -36.75 -7.55 -10.05
CA GLU A 208 -35.36 -7.47 -9.58
C GLU A 208 -35.41 -6.98 -8.13
N ASP A 209 -35.86 -7.84 -7.22
CA ASP A 209 -36.09 -7.50 -5.81
C ASP A 209 -34.82 -7.56 -4.94
N HIS A 210 -33.74 -8.14 -5.47
CA HIS A 210 -32.41 -8.17 -4.88
C HIS A 210 -31.33 -7.95 -5.94
N VAL A 211 -30.39 -7.04 -5.66
CA VAL A 211 -29.24 -6.72 -6.54
C VAL A 211 -27.95 -6.57 -5.72
N SER A 212 -26.80 -6.70 -6.38
CA SER A 212 -25.50 -6.77 -5.68
C SER A 212 -24.78 -5.44 -5.46
N MET A 213 -25.20 -4.38 -6.17
CA MET A 213 -24.46 -3.10 -6.23
C MET A 213 -22.98 -3.23 -6.65
N GLY A 214 -22.59 -4.32 -7.34
CA GLY A 214 -21.18 -4.64 -7.60
C GLY A 214 -20.40 -3.59 -8.40
N CYS A 215 -21.06 -2.85 -9.29
CA CYS A 215 -20.41 -1.74 -10.02
C CYS A 215 -20.01 -0.58 -9.08
N THR A 216 -20.84 -0.28 -8.07
CA THR A 216 -20.55 0.74 -7.07
C THR A 216 -19.37 0.30 -6.18
N ALA A 217 -19.38 -0.95 -5.70
CA ALA A 217 -18.28 -1.53 -4.94
C ALA A 217 -16.95 -1.47 -5.72
N ALA A 218 -16.96 -1.84 -7.00
CA ALA A 218 -15.77 -1.76 -7.86
C ALA A 218 -15.26 -0.31 -8.04
N ARG A 219 -16.17 0.66 -8.20
CA ARG A 219 -15.80 2.08 -8.31
C ARG A 219 -15.20 2.62 -7.02
N GLN A 220 -15.78 2.28 -5.87
CA GLN A 220 -15.22 2.65 -4.57
C GLN A 220 -13.81 2.06 -4.38
N ALA A 221 -13.62 0.77 -4.66
CA ALA A 221 -12.31 0.12 -4.60
C ALA A 221 -11.29 0.80 -5.53
N TRP A 222 -11.70 1.24 -6.72
CA TRP A 222 -10.86 1.95 -7.67
C TRP A 222 -10.43 3.34 -7.17
N GLU A 223 -11.33 4.12 -6.56
CA GLU A 223 -10.98 5.41 -5.95
C GLU A 223 -10.03 5.23 -4.75
N VAL A 224 -10.32 4.27 -3.86
CA VAL A 224 -9.43 3.94 -2.75
C VAL A 224 -8.03 3.57 -3.24
N LEU A 225 -7.94 2.75 -4.30
CA LEU A 225 -6.67 2.35 -4.90
C LEU A 225 -5.85 3.57 -5.35
N LYS A 226 -6.47 4.54 -6.04
CA LYS A 226 -5.78 5.77 -6.49
C LYS A 226 -5.33 6.64 -5.31
N ASN A 227 -6.16 6.75 -4.28
CA ASN A 227 -5.82 7.48 -3.06
C ASN A 227 -4.62 6.86 -2.35
N VAL A 228 -4.59 5.52 -2.22
CA VAL A 228 -3.46 4.78 -1.63
C VAL A 228 -2.20 4.92 -2.47
N GLU A 229 -2.30 4.92 -3.80
CA GLU A 229 -1.15 5.17 -4.69
C GLU A 229 -0.50 6.54 -4.41
N ALA A 230 -1.31 7.58 -4.24
CA ALA A 230 -0.84 8.92 -3.90
C ALA A 230 -0.24 8.99 -2.48
N ILE A 231 -0.87 8.35 -1.49
CA ILE A 231 -0.35 8.27 -0.11
C ILE A 231 1.04 7.61 -0.10
N LEU A 232 1.19 6.46 -0.79
CA LEU A 232 2.47 5.75 -0.90
C LEU A 232 3.53 6.58 -1.62
N ALA A 233 3.16 7.33 -2.67
CA ALA A 233 4.08 8.22 -3.36
C ALA A 233 4.63 9.33 -2.45
N ILE A 234 3.77 9.89 -1.58
CA ILE A 234 4.16 10.90 -0.61
C ILE A 234 5.06 10.28 0.49
N GLU A 235 4.71 9.09 0.98
CA GLU A 235 5.55 8.35 1.93
C GLU A 235 6.95 8.10 1.35
N LEU A 236 7.04 7.56 0.13
CA LEU A 236 8.31 7.27 -0.55
C LEU A 236 9.17 8.53 -0.72
N LEU A 237 8.55 9.64 -1.12
CA LEU A 237 9.24 10.92 -1.29
C LEU A 237 9.77 11.45 0.06
N ALA A 238 8.96 11.39 1.10
CA ALA A 238 9.34 11.80 2.45
C ALA A 238 10.42 10.88 3.04
N ALA A 239 10.34 9.57 2.83
CA ALA A 239 11.34 8.62 3.29
C ALA A 239 12.69 8.85 2.58
N ALA A 240 12.69 9.10 1.27
CA ALA A 240 13.90 9.46 0.53
C ALA A 240 14.53 10.76 1.05
N GLN A 241 13.70 11.76 1.39
CA GLN A 241 14.15 13.00 2.04
C GLN A 241 14.74 12.72 3.43
N GLY A 242 14.09 11.88 4.24
CA GLY A 242 14.59 11.46 5.55
C GLY A 242 15.94 10.73 5.48
N VAL A 243 16.12 9.88 4.46
CA VAL A 243 17.41 9.22 4.21
C VAL A 243 18.53 10.23 3.96
N ASP A 244 18.28 11.33 3.24
CA ASP A 244 19.32 12.35 3.01
C ASP A 244 19.74 13.04 4.30
N PHE A 245 18.79 13.39 5.16
CA PHE A 245 19.12 13.92 6.50
C PHE A 245 19.92 12.93 7.32
N ARG A 246 19.59 11.64 7.24
CA ARG A 246 20.34 10.58 7.91
C ARG A 246 21.75 10.45 7.37
N ARG A 247 21.95 10.53 6.05
CA ARG A 247 23.29 10.52 5.43
C ARG A 247 24.14 11.68 5.90
N GLU A 248 23.57 12.88 5.94
CA GLU A 248 24.25 14.10 6.42
C GLU A 248 24.67 13.94 7.89
N ARG A 249 23.78 13.44 8.75
CA ARG A 249 24.05 13.25 10.18
C ARG A 249 25.08 12.14 10.47
N MET A 250 25.01 11.03 9.73
CA MET A 250 25.88 9.87 9.97
C MET A 250 27.29 10.06 9.39
N GLY A 251 27.42 10.80 8.29
CA GLY A 251 28.69 10.91 7.55
C GLY A 251 29.14 9.57 6.95
N GLY A 252 30.27 9.57 6.24
CA GLY A 252 30.90 8.32 5.78
C GLY A 252 30.17 7.52 4.69
N ASN A 253 29.15 8.09 4.04
CA ASN A 253 28.35 7.47 2.97
C ASN A 253 27.77 6.09 3.35
N PRO A 254 26.85 6.04 4.35
CA PRO A 254 26.29 4.79 4.83
C PRO A 254 25.47 4.10 3.74
N ARG A 255 25.49 2.77 3.74
CA ARG A 255 24.76 1.95 2.78
C ARG A 255 23.32 1.75 3.22
N LEU A 256 22.37 2.04 2.33
CA LEU A 256 21.00 1.54 2.43
C LEU A 256 20.97 0.04 2.15
N GLY A 257 19.87 -0.60 2.50
CA GLY A 257 19.56 -1.95 2.06
C GLY A 257 19.51 -2.09 0.55
N LYS A 258 19.73 -3.31 0.07
CA LYS A 258 19.84 -3.59 -1.37
C LYS A 258 18.65 -3.10 -2.20
N GLY A 259 17.43 -3.42 -1.78
CA GLY A 259 16.20 -3.02 -2.48
C GLY A 259 15.86 -1.55 -2.27
N THR A 260 15.97 -1.07 -1.04
CA THR A 260 15.69 0.33 -0.70
C THR A 260 16.69 1.31 -1.31
N ALA A 261 17.95 0.91 -1.51
CA ALA A 261 18.96 1.69 -2.24
C ALA A 261 18.53 1.96 -3.68
N ALA A 262 18.00 0.94 -4.37
CA ALA A 262 17.52 1.08 -5.74
C ALA A 262 16.27 1.96 -5.82
N ALA A 263 15.32 1.78 -4.89
CA ALA A 263 14.15 2.65 -4.78
C ALA A 263 14.54 4.11 -4.54
N TYR A 264 15.40 4.37 -3.55
CA TYR A 264 15.93 5.70 -3.24
C TYR A 264 16.64 6.32 -4.45
N ALA A 265 17.52 5.57 -5.12
CA ALA A 265 18.26 6.07 -6.28
C ALA A 265 17.32 6.44 -7.43
N LEU A 266 16.30 5.62 -7.70
CA LEU A 266 15.29 5.92 -8.71
C LEU A 266 14.49 7.18 -8.39
N ILE A 267 14.06 7.35 -7.13
CA ILE A 267 13.37 8.56 -6.68
C ILE A 267 14.29 9.78 -6.88
N ARG A 268 15.56 9.69 -6.47
CA ARG A 268 16.53 10.80 -6.57
C ARG A 268 16.93 11.17 -8.00
N ARG A 269 16.79 10.25 -8.95
CA ARG A 269 16.91 10.56 -10.39
C ARG A 269 15.79 11.48 -10.90
N HIS A 270 14.61 11.44 -10.28
CA HIS A 270 13.43 12.20 -10.71
C HIS A 270 13.11 13.40 -9.81
N VAL A 271 13.50 13.32 -8.53
CA VAL A 271 13.22 14.35 -7.53
C VAL A 271 14.49 14.61 -6.71
N PRO A 272 15.11 15.80 -6.83
CA PRO A 272 16.28 16.15 -6.04
C PRO A 272 15.94 16.26 -4.55
N PHE A 273 16.97 16.31 -3.70
CA PHE A 273 16.81 16.71 -2.31
C PHE A 273 16.23 18.12 -2.23
N LEU A 274 15.21 18.31 -1.39
CA LEU A 274 14.54 19.60 -1.23
C LEU A 274 15.20 20.37 -0.07
N GLU A 275 16.12 21.27 -0.38
CA GLU A 275 16.84 22.06 0.62
C GLU A 275 15.99 23.19 1.23
N ARG A 276 15.07 23.73 0.42
CA ARG A 276 14.14 24.80 0.76
C ARG A 276 12.75 24.44 0.26
N ASP A 277 11.75 25.20 0.68
CA ASP A 277 10.39 25.01 0.20
C ASP A 277 10.32 25.08 -1.33
N ALA A 278 9.56 24.13 -1.90
CA ALA A 278 9.34 23.99 -3.32
C ALA A 278 7.86 23.69 -3.58
N VAL A 279 7.44 23.89 -4.83
CA VAL A 279 6.11 23.43 -5.26
C VAL A 279 6.11 21.91 -5.23
N MET A 280 5.35 21.31 -4.31
CA MET A 280 5.41 19.87 -4.02
C MET A 280 4.73 18.98 -5.05
N TYR A 281 3.63 19.43 -5.66
CA TYR A 281 2.82 18.61 -6.57
C TYR A 281 3.61 17.96 -7.73
N PRO A 282 4.50 18.67 -8.46
CA PRO A 282 5.32 18.06 -9.51
C PRO A 282 6.20 16.91 -9.01
N HIS A 283 6.71 17.01 -7.78
CA HIS A 283 7.56 16.00 -7.16
C HIS A 283 6.75 14.78 -6.71
N ILE A 284 5.58 15.00 -6.10
CA ILE A 284 4.65 13.94 -5.71
C ILE A 284 4.21 13.16 -6.96
N GLU A 285 3.80 13.87 -8.02
CA GLU A 285 3.39 13.23 -9.28
C GLU A 285 4.52 12.49 -9.98
N ALA A 286 5.76 12.96 -9.88
CA ALA A 286 6.90 12.23 -10.42
C ALA A 286 7.05 10.87 -9.73
N VAL A 287 6.96 10.81 -8.40
CA VAL A 287 7.02 9.55 -7.65
C VAL A 287 5.77 8.70 -7.90
N ARG A 288 4.59 9.31 -7.96
CA ARG A 288 3.33 8.60 -8.26
C ARG A 288 3.39 7.89 -9.60
N ARG A 289 3.95 8.52 -10.65
CA ARG A 289 4.16 7.88 -11.96
C ARG A 289 5.10 6.67 -11.91
N LEU A 290 6.13 6.69 -11.05
CA LEU A 290 7.02 5.54 -10.86
C LEU A 290 6.28 4.36 -10.23
N VAL A 291 5.34 4.64 -9.31
CA VAL A 291 4.46 3.64 -8.70
C VAL A 291 3.44 3.14 -9.73
N GLU A 292 2.73 4.04 -10.41
CA GLU A 292 1.66 3.72 -11.36
C GLU A 292 2.14 2.86 -12.53
N SER A 293 3.28 3.23 -13.12
CA SER A 293 3.91 2.51 -14.24
C SER A 293 4.57 1.18 -13.84
N GLY A 294 4.75 0.94 -12.54
CA GLY A 294 5.51 -0.18 -11.99
C GLY A 294 7.02 -0.11 -12.21
N GLU A 295 7.56 1.04 -12.65
CA GLU A 295 9.01 1.23 -12.80
C GLU A 295 9.74 1.07 -11.47
N LEU A 296 9.17 1.60 -10.38
CA LEU A 296 9.72 1.45 -9.03
C LEU A 296 9.88 -0.04 -8.66
N LEU A 297 8.81 -0.82 -8.85
CA LEU A 297 8.79 -2.23 -8.51
C LEU A 297 9.79 -3.03 -9.37
N ARG A 298 9.81 -2.81 -10.69
CA ARG A 298 10.77 -3.48 -11.59
C ARG A 298 12.22 -3.17 -11.20
N THR A 299 12.53 -1.91 -10.92
CA THR A 299 13.87 -1.47 -10.53
C THR A 299 14.35 -2.16 -9.24
N VAL A 300 13.45 -2.35 -8.26
CA VAL A 300 13.78 -3.06 -7.02
C VAL A 300 13.95 -4.56 -7.26
N ILE A 301 13.06 -5.19 -8.02
CA ILE A 301 13.13 -6.63 -8.35
C ILE A 301 14.43 -6.97 -9.11
N GLU A 302 14.88 -6.10 -10.01
CA GLU A 302 16.14 -6.28 -10.77
C GLU A 302 17.38 -6.37 -9.87
N THR A 303 17.30 -5.89 -8.63
CA THR A 303 18.38 -6.11 -7.66
C THR A 303 18.43 -7.56 -7.17
N GLY A 304 17.33 -8.32 -7.27
CA GLY A 304 17.17 -9.63 -6.63
C GLY A 304 16.89 -9.52 -5.13
N ALA A 305 16.16 -8.48 -4.73
CA ALA A 305 15.57 -8.30 -3.39
C ALA A 305 14.10 -8.76 -3.39
#